data_AF-A0A2V5UWG5-F1
#
_entry.id   AF-A0A2V5UWG5-F1
#
_cell.length_a   1.000
_cell.length_b   1.000
_cell.length_c   1.000
_cell.angle_alpha   90.00
_cell.angle_beta   90.00
_cell.angle_gamma   90.00
#
_symmetry.space_group_name_H-M   'P 1'
#
loop_
_entity.id
_entity.type
_entity.pdbx_description
1 polymer ?
#
loop_
_entity_poly.entity_id
_entity_poly.type
_entity_poly.pdbx_seq_one_letter_code
_entity_poly.pdbx_strand_id
1 'polypeptide(L)'
;MRWGKDDIITQGELHVPVNRPVILELASKDVIHDFFLPHMRIAGDAIPGSLIPIWFTPLKTGTYEVICGQLCGLGHYSMKGSLVVDTPEDYQTWLKERAELAGTQGGPPAGAPKAENPPAKQDNKPAQPAASPSPGG
;
A
#
# COMPACT_ATOMS: atom_id res chain seq x y z
N MET A 1 -3.55 14.31 8.02
CA MET A 1 -2.12 13.93 8.06
C MET A 1 -1.31 15.13 8.52
N ARG A 2 -0.90 15.14 9.79
CA ARG A 2 0.06 16.11 10.33
C ARG A 2 1.43 15.47 10.19
N TRP A 3 2.27 16.00 9.29
CA TRP A 3 3.62 15.50 9.14
C TRP A 3 4.58 16.31 10.03
N GLY A 4 5.25 15.64 10.96
CA GLY A 4 6.31 16.19 11.81
C GLY A 4 7.68 16.12 11.14
N LYS A 5 8.67 16.84 11.71
CA LYS A 5 10.08 16.70 11.31
C LYS A 5 10.66 15.33 11.65
N ASP A 6 10.01 14.62 12.57
CA ASP A 6 10.40 13.31 13.06
C ASP A 6 9.71 12.17 12.30
N ASP A 7 8.98 12.48 11.22
CA ASP A 7 8.20 11.50 10.47
C ASP A 7 9.07 10.82 9.42
N ILE A 8 9.21 9.51 9.55
CA ILE A 8 9.88 8.66 8.57
C ILE A 8 8.84 7.95 7.73
N ILE A 9 8.94 8.13 6.41
CA ILE A 9 8.03 7.49 5.45
C ILE A 9 8.72 6.30 4.82
N THR A 10 8.17 5.12 5.03
CA THR A 10 8.59 3.88 4.40
C THR A 10 7.49 3.27 3.55
N GLN A 11 7.87 2.44 2.58
CA GLN A 11 6.95 1.73 1.69
C GLN A 11 7.18 0.23 1.85
N GLY A 12 6.12 -0.52 2.14
CA GLY A 12 6.14 -1.99 2.20
C GLY A 12 6.85 -2.59 3.43
N GLU A 13 7.56 -1.78 4.22
CA GLU A 13 8.30 -2.22 5.39
C GLU A 13 8.06 -1.29 6.58
N LEU A 14 7.79 -1.87 7.75
CA LEU A 14 7.58 -1.18 9.01
C LEU A 14 8.56 -1.72 10.05
N HIS A 15 9.35 -0.85 10.67
CA HIS A 15 10.26 -1.22 11.75
C HIS A 15 9.67 -0.84 13.11
N VAL A 16 9.77 -1.74 14.09
CA VAL A 16 9.32 -1.51 15.46
C VAL A 16 10.31 -2.10 16.47
N PRO A 17 10.53 -1.44 17.63
CA PRO A 17 11.39 -1.98 18.67
C PRO A 17 10.71 -3.10 19.47
N VAL A 18 11.46 -4.16 19.80
CA VAL A 18 11.00 -5.24 20.68
C VAL A 18 10.67 -4.72 22.09
N ASN A 19 9.69 -5.35 22.75
CA ASN A 19 9.26 -5.08 24.13
C ASN A 19 8.78 -3.65 24.40
N ARG A 20 8.36 -2.91 23.37
CA ARG A 20 7.71 -1.61 23.54
C ARG A 20 6.30 -1.61 22.95
N PRO A 21 5.32 -0.98 23.62
CA PRO A 21 4.00 -0.81 23.06
C PRO A 21 4.07 0.08 21.82
N VAL A 22 3.47 -0.37 20.73
CA VAL A 22 3.38 0.35 19.46
C VAL A 22 1.91 0.58 19.16
N ILE A 23 1.57 1.80 18.72
CA ILE A 23 0.26 2.16 18.20
C ILE A 23 0.42 2.35 16.70
N LEU A 24 -0.34 1.59 15.90
CA LEU A 24 -0.42 1.77 14.46
C LEU A 24 -1.78 2.41 14.16
N GLU A 25 -1.75 3.52 13.45
CA GLU A 25 -2.96 4.16 12.95
C GLU A 25 -3.20 3.70 11.51
N LEU A 26 -4.26 2.92 11.32
CA LEU A 26 -4.63 2.36 10.03
C LEU A 26 -5.61 3.29 9.33
N ALA A 27 -5.32 3.57 8.06
CA ALA A 27 -6.21 4.28 7.16
C ALA A 27 -6.01 3.75 5.74
N SER A 28 -7.08 3.76 4.96
CA SER A 28 -7.02 3.43 3.54
C SER A 28 -7.30 4.66 2.66
N LYS A 29 -6.79 4.63 1.44
CA LYS A 29 -7.01 5.67 0.42
C LYS A 29 -8.06 5.27 -0.62
N ASP A 30 -8.29 3.97 -0.82
CA ASP A 30 -9.07 3.43 -1.92
C ASP A 30 -10.26 2.59 -1.41
N VAL A 31 -10.01 1.39 -0.92
CA VAL A 31 -11.00 0.40 -0.48
C VAL A 31 -10.69 -0.10 0.92
N ILE A 32 -11.56 -0.94 1.49
CA ILE A 32 -11.29 -1.55 2.78
C ILE A 32 -10.19 -2.60 2.61
N HIS A 33 -9.13 -2.48 3.40
CA HIS A 33 -8.08 -3.49 3.54
C HIS A 33 -8.07 -4.00 4.99
N ASP A 34 -7.50 -5.18 5.21
CA ASP A 34 -7.26 -5.70 6.55
C ASP A 34 -5.76 -5.86 6.76
N PHE A 35 -5.20 -5.10 7.70
CA PHE A 35 -3.81 -5.25 8.12
C PHE A 35 -3.70 -6.47 9.04
N PHE A 36 -3.17 -7.57 8.53
CA PHE A 36 -3.07 -8.80 9.30
C PHE A 36 -1.62 -9.25 9.50
N LEU A 37 -1.29 -9.51 10.77
CA LEU A 37 -0.04 -10.10 11.24
C LEU A 37 -0.32 -11.53 11.74
N PRO A 38 -0.15 -12.57 10.90
CA PRO A 38 -0.52 -13.94 11.27
C PRO A 38 0.23 -14.46 12.50
N HIS A 39 1.52 -14.13 12.62
CA HIS A 39 2.38 -14.58 13.73
C HIS A 39 2.00 -13.97 15.09
N MET A 40 1.39 -12.79 15.08
CA MET A 40 1.00 -12.09 16.30
C MET A 40 -0.51 -12.13 16.54
N ARG A 41 -1.28 -12.66 15.58
CA ARG A 41 -2.75 -12.72 15.59
C ARG A 41 -3.40 -11.34 15.78
N ILE A 42 -2.80 -10.34 15.17
CA ILE A 42 -3.31 -8.96 15.17
C ILE A 42 -3.87 -8.71 13.78
N ALA A 43 -5.14 -8.33 13.74
CA ALA A 43 -5.85 -7.91 12.53
C ALA A 43 -6.48 -6.53 12.78
N GLY A 44 -6.71 -5.77 11.73
CA GLY A 44 -7.27 -4.44 11.84
C GLY A 44 -7.65 -3.88 10.48
N ASP A 45 -8.91 -3.51 10.34
CA ASP A 45 -9.41 -2.93 9.09
C ASP A 45 -8.88 -1.51 8.88
N ALA A 46 -8.31 -1.26 7.72
CA ALA A 46 -8.00 0.06 7.20
C ALA A 46 -9.17 0.53 6.32
N ILE A 47 -9.99 1.43 6.87
CA ILE A 47 -11.22 1.92 6.22
C ILE A 47 -10.98 3.31 5.61
N PRO A 48 -11.38 3.56 4.35
CA PRO A 48 -11.29 4.90 3.76
C PRO A 48 -12.05 5.95 4.58
N GLY A 49 -11.38 7.08 4.84
CA GLY A 49 -11.96 8.19 5.61
C GLY A 49 -11.97 8.02 7.13
N SER A 50 -11.50 6.88 7.64
CA SER A 50 -11.33 6.64 9.09
C SER A 50 -9.86 6.44 9.44
N LEU A 51 -9.50 6.78 10.68
CA LEU A 51 -8.19 6.52 11.26
C LEU A 51 -8.40 5.60 12.45
N ILE A 52 -8.04 4.32 12.30
CA ILE A 52 -8.35 3.26 13.26
C ILE A 52 -7.05 2.86 13.97
N PRO A 53 -6.91 3.09 15.29
CA PRO A 53 -5.73 2.67 16.02
C PRO A 53 -5.79 1.19 16.36
N ILE A 54 -4.71 0.48 16.11
CA ILE A 54 -4.42 -0.83 16.70
C ILE A 54 -3.17 -0.70 17.58
N TRP A 55 -3.13 -1.44 18.68
CA TRP A 55 -1.98 -1.43 19.58
C TRP A 55 -1.51 -2.85 19.86
N PHE A 56 -0.20 -3.02 19.91
CA PHE A 56 0.41 -4.28 20.31
C PHE A 56 1.81 -4.08 20.86
N THR A 57 2.36 -5.13 21.48
CA THR A 57 3.74 -5.15 21.95
C THR A 57 4.44 -6.36 21.32
N PRO A 58 5.41 -6.16 20.43
CA PRO A 58 6.17 -7.27 19.85
C PRO A 58 7.11 -7.86 20.89
N LEU A 59 7.06 -9.19 21.06
CA LEU A 59 7.81 -9.90 22.13
C LEU A 59 9.08 -10.59 21.64
N LYS A 60 9.23 -10.80 20.33
CA LYS A 60 10.36 -11.49 19.71
C LYS A 60 10.86 -10.68 18.53
N THR A 61 12.18 -10.58 18.39
CA THR A 61 12.82 -9.96 17.23
C THR A 61 12.69 -10.84 15.99
N GLY A 62 12.75 -10.21 14.82
CA GLY A 62 12.68 -10.89 13.53
C GLY A 62 11.79 -10.16 12.52
N THR A 63 11.76 -10.70 11.30
CA THR A 63 10.91 -10.18 10.22
C THR A 63 9.64 -11.02 10.12
N TYR A 64 8.50 -10.33 10.13
CA TYR A 64 7.17 -10.93 10.06
C TYR A 64 6.45 -10.45 8.81
N GLU A 65 5.79 -11.39 8.12
CA GLU A 65 4.94 -11.05 6.99
C GLU A 65 3.66 -10.36 7.48
N VAL A 66 3.34 -9.24 6.85
CA VAL A 66 2.04 -8.58 6.90
C VAL A 66 1.29 -8.96 5.63
N ILE A 67 0.05 -9.39 5.77
CA ILE A 67 -0.80 -9.72 4.62
C ILE A 67 -2.10 -8.91 4.66
N CYS A 68 -2.72 -8.76 3.49
CA CYS A 68 -4.10 -8.31 3.42
C CYS A 68 -5.03 -9.48 3.81
N GLY A 69 -5.73 -9.38 4.94
CA GLY A 69 -6.61 -10.45 5.43
C GLY A 69 -8.02 -10.48 4.83
N GLN A 70 -8.38 -9.50 3.98
CA GLN A 70 -9.69 -9.42 3.30
C GLN A 70 -9.55 -9.15 1.81
N LEU A 71 -10.48 -9.67 1.00
CA LEU A 71 -10.46 -9.50 -0.45
C LEU A 71 -10.63 -8.03 -0.83
N CYS A 72 -9.53 -7.38 -1.19
CA CYS A 72 -9.46 -5.94 -1.49
C CYS A 72 -9.33 -5.60 -2.98
N GLY A 73 -9.47 -6.59 -3.88
CA GLY A 73 -9.46 -6.41 -5.33
C GLY A 73 -8.45 -7.28 -6.06
N LEU A 74 -8.12 -6.90 -7.31
CA LEU A 74 -7.31 -7.71 -8.23
C LEU A 74 -5.89 -7.99 -7.72
N GLY A 75 -5.31 -7.06 -6.94
CA GLY A 75 -3.96 -7.19 -6.37
C GLY A 75 -3.91 -7.89 -5.02
N HIS A 76 -5.04 -8.42 -4.52
CA HIS A 76 -5.16 -8.90 -3.14
C HIS A 76 -4.11 -9.96 -2.76
N TYR A 77 -3.86 -10.96 -3.61
CA TYR A 77 -2.92 -12.05 -3.31
C TYR A 77 -1.46 -11.57 -3.16
N SER A 78 -1.09 -10.53 -3.90
CA SER A 78 0.26 -9.95 -3.86
C SER A 78 0.41 -8.84 -2.82
N MET A 79 -0.68 -8.46 -2.14
CA MET A 79 -0.68 -7.35 -1.19
C MET A 79 -0.07 -7.79 0.14
N LYS A 80 1.24 -7.65 0.21
CA LYS A 80 2.08 -8.09 1.33
C LYS A 80 3.02 -6.97 1.75
N GLY A 81 3.41 -6.99 3.01
CA GLY A 81 4.44 -6.13 3.57
C GLY A 81 5.25 -6.87 4.61
N SER A 82 6.24 -6.19 5.18
CA SER A 82 7.10 -6.74 6.22
C SER A 82 7.04 -5.87 7.46
N LEU A 83 6.88 -6.50 8.62
CA LEU A 83 7.10 -5.90 9.93
C LEU A 83 8.42 -6.43 10.48
N VAL A 84 9.40 -5.56 10.63
CA VAL A 84 10.69 -5.88 11.23
C VAL A 84 10.66 -5.49 12.70
N VAL A 85 10.87 -6.47 13.57
CA VAL A 85 11.01 -6.24 15.01
C VAL A 85 12.49 -6.23 15.35
N ASP A 86 12.99 -5.05 15.66
CA ASP A 86 14.40 -4.79 15.92
C ASP A 86 14.72 -4.78 17.43
N THR A 87 16.00 -4.93 17.74
CA THR A 87 16.53 -4.52 19.04
C THR A 87 16.43 -2.99 19.17
N PRO A 88 16.40 -2.44 20.40
CA PRO A 88 16.42 -0.99 20.58
C PRO A 88 17.62 -0.31 19.89
N GLU A 89 18.78 -0.97 19.88
CA GLU A 89 20.02 -0.47 19.27
C GLU A 89 19.93 -0.44 17.74
N ASP A 90 19.45 -1.53 17.13
CA ASP A 90 19.28 -1.63 15.68
C ASP A 90 18.21 -0.65 15.19
N TYR A 91 17.10 -0.52 15.93
CA TYR A 91 16.05 0.44 15.61
C TYR A 91 16.57 1.89 15.61
N GLN A 92 17.41 2.25 16.59
CA GLN A 92 18.01 3.59 16.64
C GLN A 92 19.01 3.82 15.51
N THR A 93 19.72 2.79 15.08
CA THR A 93 20.62 2.85 13.91
C THR A 93 19.79 3.09 12.65
N TRP A 94 18.74 2.31 12.45
CA TRP A 94 17.80 2.46 11.34
C TRP A 94 17.16 3.86 11.30
N LEU A 95 16.73 4.40 12.45
CA LEU A 95 16.17 5.75 12.53
C LEU A 95 17.16 6.81 12.04
N LYS A 96 18.44 6.72 12.42
CA LYS A 96 19.48 7.66 12.00
C LYS A 96 19.73 7.58 10.50
N GLU A 97 19.89 6.37 9.97
CA GLU A 97 20.09 6.15 8.53
C GLU A 97 18.93 6.72 7.72
N ARG A 98 17.68 6.50 8.16
CA ARG A 98 16.49 7.05 7.50
C ARG A 98 16.37 8.56 7.63
N ALA A 99 16.75 9.14 8.77
CA ALA A 99 16.78 10.59 8.94
C ALA A 99 17.81 11.27 8.03
N GLU A 100 18.99 10.67 7.87
CA GLU A 100 20.03 11.15 6.95
C GLU A 100 19.55 11.07 5.49
N LEU A 101 18.92 9.96 5.09
CA LEU A 101 18.34 9.81 3.76
C LEU A 101 17.18 10.78 3.52
N ALA A 102 16.30 11.00 4.50
CA ALA A 102 15.22 11.98 4.41
C ALA A 102 15.74 13.42 4.26
N GLY A 103 16.90 13.73 4.84
CA GLY A 103 17.63 14.98 4.60
C GLY A 103 18.11 15.17 3.16
N THR A 104 18.25 14.08 2.40
CA THR A 104 18.64 14.10 0.97
C THR A 104 17.46 13.96 0.01
N GLN A 105 16.31 13.44 0.47
CA GLN A 105 15.12 13.16 -0.33
C GLN A 105 13.93 14.02 0.15
N GLY A 106 14.13 15.34 0.17
CA GLY A 106 13.06 16.31 0.37
C GLY A 106 12.25 16.52 -0.91
N GLY A 107 11.48 15.51 -1.33
CA GLY A 107 10.52 15.63 -2.43
C GLY A 107 9.31 14.73 -2.16
N PRO A 108 8.07 15.21 -2.36
CA PRO A 108 6.88 14.38 -2.15
C PRO A 108 6.99 13.11 -3.01
N PRO A 109 6.38 11.97 -2.58
CA PRO A 109 6.36 10.78 -3.42
C PRO A 109 5.80 11.20 -4.78
N ALA A 110 6.66 11.14 -5.81
CA ALA A 110 6.29 11.40 -7.17
C ALA A 110 5.05 10.56 -7.43
N GLY A 111 3.96 11.26 -7.82
CA GLY A 111 2.69 10.62 -8.10
C GLY A 111 2.91 9.39 -8.97
N ALA A 112 2.15 8.34 -8.66
CA ALA A 112 2.05 7.15 -9.47
C ALA A 112 2.15 7.52 -10.97
N PRO A 113 2.94 6.81 -11.79
CA PRO A 113 2.90 7.04 -13.22
C PRO A 113 1.44 6.92 -13.65
N LYS A 114 0.86 8.04 -14.07
CA LYS A 114 -0.43 8.10 -14.75
C LYS A 114 -0.32 7.07 -15.87
N ALA A 115 -1.06 5.98 -15.74
CA ALA A 115 -1.23 5.02 -16.82
C ALA A 115 -1.89 5.78 -17.98
N GLU A 116 -1.07 6.33 -18.87
CA GLU A 116 -1.50 6.81 -20.16
C GLU A 116 -1.90 5.56 -20.95
N ASN A 117 -3.20 5.31 -21.07
CA ASN A 117 -3.70 4.28 -21.97
C ASN A 117 -3.18 4.58 -23.39
N PRO A 118 -2.56 3.62 -24.09
CA PRO A 118 -2.22 3.81 -25.50
C PRO A 118 -3.51 4.02 -26.31
N PRO A 119 -3.50 4.90 -27.34
CA PRO A 119 -4.70 5.20 -28.10
C PRO A 119 -5.19 3.96 -28.85
N ALA A 120 -6.49 3.72 -28.76
CA ALA A 120 -7.21 2.71 -29.52
C ALA A 120 -6.89 2.87 -31.01
N LYS A 121 -6.35 1.81 -31.62
CA LYS A 121 -6.14 1.74 -33.07
C LYS A 121 -7.52 1.64 -33.72
N GLN A 122 -8.00 2.76 -34.28
CA GLN A 122 -9.21 2.80 -35.10
C GLN A 122 -8.87 2.27 -36.49
N ASP A 123 -9.26 1.02 -36.78
CA ASP A 123 -9.22 0.47 -38.12
C ASP A 123 -10.38 1.07 -38.96
N ASN A 124 -10.13 2.25 -39.53
CA ASN A 124 -11.07 2.89 -40.44
C ASN A 124 -10.98 2.27 -41.84
N LYS A 125 -11.79 1.24 -42.11
CA LYS A 125 -12.11 0.81 -43.48
C LYS A 125 -13.41 1.50 -43.95
N PRO A 126 -13.41 2.23 -45.08
CA PRO A 126 -14.62 2.88 -45.56
C PRO A 126 -15.72 1.88 -45.95
N ALA A 127 -16.93 2.14 -45.45
CA ALA A 127 -18.17 1.49 -45.86
C ALA A 127 -18.55 1.91 -47.29
N GLN A 128 -18.94 0.94 -48.11
CA GLN A 128 -19.61 1.19 -49.39
C GLN A 128 -21.13 1.07 -49.19
N PRO A 129 -21.93 1.94 -49.81
CA PRO A 129 -23.34 2.13 -49.45
C PRO A 129 -24.27 1.05 -50.02
N ALA A 130 -25.34 0.83 -49.25
CA ALA A 130 -26.42 -0.12 -49.50
C ALA A 130 -27.27 0.24 -50.73
N ALA A 131 -27.68 -0.80 -51.47
CA ALA A 131 -28.84 -0.77 -52.35
C ALA A 131 -29.85 -1.83 -51.88
N SER A 132 -31.12 -1.45 -51.79
CA SER A 132 -32.31 -2.28 -51.54
C SER A 132 -33.36 -1.94 -52.62
N PRO A 133 -34.50 -2.66 -52.82
CA PRO A 133 -35.05 -3.81 -52.07
C PRO A 133 -35.54 -5.01 -52.97
N SER A 134 -36.06 -6.05 -52.29
CA SER A 134 -36.84 -7.28 -52.67
C SER A 134 -37.91 -7.16 -53.82
N PRO A 135 -38.66 -8.22 -54.28
CA PRO A 135 -39.01 -9.52 -53.63
C PRO A 135 -39.15 -10.79 -54.54
N GLY A 136 -39.31 -11.96 -53.89
CA GLY A 136 -40.31 -13.02 -54.24
C GLY A 136 -40.11 -13.92 -55.47
N GLY A 137 -40.12 -15.24 -55.25
CA GLY A 137 -40.22 -16.28 -56.29
C GLY A 137 -39.83 -17.66 -55.77
#